data_AF-A0A1R1XIM5-F1
#
_entry.id   AF-A0A1R1XIM5-F1
#
_cell.length_a   1.000
_cell.length_b   1.000
_cell.length_c   1.000
_cell.angle_alpha   90.00
_cell.angle_beta   90.00
_cell.angle_gamma   90.00
#
_symmetry.space_group_name_H-M   'P 1'
#
loop_
_entity.id
_entity.type
_entity.pdbx_description
1 polymer ?
#
loop_
_entity_poly.entity_id
_entity_poly.type
_entity_poly.pdbx_seq_one_letter_code
_entity_poly.pdbx_strand_id
1 'polypeptide(L)'
;MSLASLFGFGPSIEINIQLDDEELKQKIEYKVSRDLRESAPLYFDGEAVSGKVLISVADNQKLIHNGIKAEFIGTIEMFYDRGQQYNFVMMAQEIASPGEIKNTVSFPFEFKNAEKQFETYIGINVKLRYFVRITIMKRVGKVEKEKDLWVHSYIIPPEINGSIKMEVGIEDCLHIEFEYNKSK
;
A
#
# COMPACT_ATOMS: atom_id res chain seq x y z
N MET A 1 -5.77 8.21 13.83
CA MET A 1 -5.00 8.08 15.09
C MET A 1 -5.23 6.68 15.64
N SER A 2 -4.17 5.86 15.69
CA SER A 2 -4.27 4.46 16.13
C SER A 2 -4.32 4.39 17.66
N LEU A 3 -5.43 3.90 18.19
CA LEU A 3 -5.58 3.47 19.59
C LEU A 3 -4.89 2.12 19.80
N ALA A 4 -3.57 2.12 19.75
CA ALA A 4 -2.74 1.00 20.18
C ALA A 4 -1.66 1.51 21.13
N SER A 5 -2.08 2.02 22.29
CA SER A 5 -1.20 2.37 23.40
C SER A 5 -1.94 2.17 24.72
N LEU A 6 -2.29 0.92 25.01
CA LEU A 6 -2.60 0.51 26.38
C LEU A 6 -1.81 -0.78 26.60
N PHE A 7 -0.84 -0.75 27.52
CA PHE A 7 0.08 -1.83 27.92
C PHE A 7 1.37 -1.99 27.09
N GLY A 8 2.33 -1.07 27.25
CA GLY A 8 3.66 -1.17 26.66
C GLY A 8 4.79 -0.91 27.67
N PHE A 9 5.27 -1.95 28.36
CA PHE A 9 6.58 -1.93 29.01
C PHE A 9 7.65 -2.17 27.92
N GLY A 10 8.14 -1.10 27.30
CA GLY A 10 9.19 -1.16 26.28
C GLY A 10 9.63 0.24 25.85
N PRO A 11 10.78 0.38 25.19
CA PRO A 11 11.22 1.67 24.70
C PRO A 11 10.19 2.25 23.72
N SER A 12 9.94 3.55 23.80
CA SER A 12 9.09 4.25 22.83
C SER A 12 9.89 4.36 21.53
N ILE A 13 9.43 3.66 20.50
CA ILE A 13 10.07 3.60 19.18
C ILE A 13 9.11 4.23 18.18
N GLU A 14 9.57 5.24 17.47
CA GLU A 14 8.85 5.84 16.35
C GLU A 14 9.52 5.44 15.03
N ILE A 15 8.71 4.96 14.08
CA ILE A 15 9.17 4.57 12.73
C ILE A 15 8.46 5.48 11.73
N ASN A 16 9.24 6.26 10.98
CA ASN A 16 8.77 7.15 9.93
C ASN A 16 9.36 6.74 8.59
N ILE A 17 8.50 6.35 7.65
CA ILE A 17 8.90 5.98 6.29
C ILE A 17 8.72 7.22 5.41
N GLN A 18 9.82 7.67 4.81
CA GLN A 18 9.84 8.79 3.86
C GLN A 18 10.19 8.24 2.48
N LEU A 19 9.30 8.41 1.52
CA LEU A 19 9.55 8.01 0.14
C LEU A 19 10.22 9.18 -0.58
N ASP A 20 11.13 8.88 -1.51
CA ASP A 20 11.75 9.92 -2.32
C ASP A 20 10.69 10.62 -3.20
N ASP A 21 10.83 11.94 -3.36
CA ASP A 21 9.94 12.80 -4.17
C ASP A 21 8.43 12.71 -3.83
N GLU A 22 8.08 12.23 -2.63
CA GLU A 22 6.69 12.02 -2.21
C GLU A 22 5.83 13.30 -2.25
N GLU A 23 6.44 14.44 -1.94
CA GLU A 23 5.79 15.76 -2.03
C GLU A 23 5.53 16.22 -3.46
N LEU A 24 6.30 15.73 -4.44
CA LEU A 24 6.12 16.03 -5.86
C LEU A 24 5.09 15.12 -6.52
N LYS A 25 4.82 13.96 -5.90
CA LYS A 25 3.84 12.99 -6.39
C LYS A 25 2.41 13.42 -6.07
N GLN A 26 1.51 13.20 -7.03
CA GLN A 26 0.08 13.30 -6.79
C GLN A 26 -0.33 12.35 -5.65
N LYS A 27 -1.16 12.82 -4.73
CA LYS A 27 -1.71 11.99 -3.65
C LYS A 27 -3.15 11.61 -3.97
N ILE A 28 -3.47 10.34 -3.81
CA ILE A 28 -4.82 9.81 -3.97
C ILE A 28 -5.43 9.62 -2.59
N GLU A 29 -6.53 10.32 -2.33
CA GLU A 29 -7.33 10.09 -1.14
C GLU A 29 -8.25 8.89 -1.32
N TYR A 30 -8.30 8.01 -0.33
CA TYR A 30 -9.17 6.84 -0.33
C TYR A 30 -9.80 6.59 1.03
N LYS A 31 -10.95 5.92 0.99
CA LYS A 31 -11.73 5.59 2.19
C LYS A 31 -11.24 4.28 2.77
N VAL A 32 -10.83 4.31 4.04
CA VAL A 32 -10.42 3.11 4.79
C VAL A 32 -11.59 2.56 5.60
N SER A 33 -12.40 3.45 6.19
CA SER A 33 -13.61 3.10 6.93
C SER A 33 -14.65 4.23 6.80
N ARG A 34 -15.81 4.12 7.48
CA ARG A 34 -16.89 5.10 7.36
C ARG A 34 -16.42 6.55 7.55
N ASP A 35 -15.54 6.76 8.53
CA ASP A 35 -15.10 8.07 8.98
C ASP A 35 -13.58 8.30 8.83
N LEU A 36 -12.84 7.31 8.33
CA LEU A 36 -11.40 7.40 8.12
C LEU A 36 -11.08 7.48 6.63
N ARG A 37 -10.44 8.59 6.24
CA ARG A 37 -9.77 8.74 4.95
C ARG A 37 -8.28 8.78 5.15
N GLU A 38 -7.56 8.16 4.23
CA GLU A 38 -6.10 8.21 4.14
C GLU A 38 -5.71 8.66 2.74
N SER A 39 -4.43 8.98 2.56
CA SER A 39 -3.88 9.38 1.27
C SER A 39 -2.57 8.66 1.01
N ALA A 40 -2.37 8.19 -0.21
CA ALA A 40 -1.11 7.58 -0.64
C ALA A 40 -0.56 8.25 -1.90
N PRO A 41 0.77 8.35 -2.06
CA PRO A 41 1.39 8.85 -3.29
C PRO A 41 1.10 7.91 -4.46
N LEU A 42 0.87 8.49 -5.64
CA LEU A 42 0.61 7.79 -6.89
C LEU A 42 1.90 7.26 -7.52
N TYR A 43 1.83 6.03 -8.00
CA TYR A 43 2.87 5.33 -8.75
C TYR A 43 2.30 4.63 -9.96
N PHE A 44 3.12 4.46 -10.98
CA PHE A 44 2.86 3.63 -12.14
C PHE A 44 3.82 2.43 -12.19
N ASP A 45 3.49 1.47 -13.04
CA ASP A 45 4.37 0.33 -13.30
C ASP A 45 5.70 0.78 -13.91
N GLY A 46 6.79 0.07 -13.56
CA GLY A 46 8.15 0.42 -13.95
C GLY A 46 8.83 1.49 -13.08
N GLU A 47 8.11 2.24 -12.24
CA GLU A 47 8.75 3.18 -11.30
C GLU A 47 9.49 2.47 -10.17
N ALA A 48 10.70 2.92 -9.84
CA ALA A 48 11.39 2.48 -8.64
C ALA A 48 10.65 2.96 -7.38
N VAL A 49 10.77 2.20 -6.29
CA VAL A 49 10.29 2.62 -4.96
C VAL A 49 11.50 2.76 -4.06
N SER A 50 11.88 4.00 -3.75
CA SER A 50 13.03 4.32 -2.92
C SER A 50 12.67 5.31 -1.81
N GLY A 51 13.52 5.37 -0.80
CA GLY A 51 13.34 6.27 0.30
C GLY A 51 14.25 5.97 1.47
N LYS A 52 13.86 6.46 2.63
CA LYS A 52 14.55 6.20 3.90
C LYS A 52 13.55 6.00 5.02
N VAL A 53 13.92 5.14 5.96
CA VAL A 53 13.23 5.03 7.24
C VAL A 53 14.01 5.80 8.30
N LEU A 54 13.30 6.59 9.10
CA LEU A 54 13.82 7.19 10.34
C LEU A 54 13.28 6.40 11.52
N ILE A 55 14.18 5.94 12.36
CA ILE A 55 13.86 5.21 13.58
C ILE A 55 14.34 6.06 14.74
N SER A 56 13.38 6.55 15.54
CA SER A 56 13.65 7.38 16.72
C SER A 56 13.35 6.59 17.98
N VAL A 57 14.28 6.62 18.93
CA VAL A 57 14.14 6.06 20.27
C VAL A 57 14.13 7.20 21.27
N ALA A 58 13.23 7.17 22.25
CA ALA A 58 13.14 8.22 23.27
C ALA A 58 14.46 8.43 24.03
N ASP A 59 14.67 9.66 24.51
CA ASP A 59 15.87 10.04 25.25
C ASP A 59 16.13 9.10 26.44
N ASN A 60 17.39 8.74 26.65
CA ASN A 60 17.86 7.77 27.64
C ASN A 60 17.39 6.31 27.44
N GLN A 61 16.75 5.99 26.32
CA GLN A 61 16.42 4.61 25.96
C GLN A 61 17.33 4.12 24.82
N LYS A 62 17.39 2.79 24.69
CA LYS A 62 18.09 2.12 23.59
C LYS A 62 17.25 1.00 23.01
N LEU A 63 17.35 0.80 21.71
CA LEU A 63 16.70 -0.27 20.99
C LEU A 63 17.74 -1.31 20.57
N ILE A 64 17.72 -2.48 21.20
CA ILE A 64 18.48 -3.66 20.75
C ILE A 64 17.61 -4.44 19.76
N HIS A 65 18.12 -4.67 18.56
CA HIS A 65 17.40 -5.35 17.47
C HIS A 65 18.26 -6.45 16.83
N ASN A 66 17.59 -7.47 16.28
CA ASN A 66 18.16 -8.61 15.57
C ASN A 66 18.07 -8.42 14.04
N GLY A 67 18.29 -7.19 13.59
CA GLY A 67 18.20 -6.79 12.19
C GLY A 67 16.93 -6.00 11.84
N ILE A 68 17.03 -5.26 10.75
CA ILE A 68 15.97 -4.40 10.22
C ILE A 68 15.82 -4.70 8.73
N LYS A 69 14.58 -4.87 8.29
CA LYS A 69 14.23 -5.20 6.91
C LYS A 69 13.26 -4.18 6.35
N ALA A 70 13.49 -3.75 5.11
CA ALA A 70 12.50 -3.08 4.28
C ALA A 70 11.91 -4.07 3.29
N GLU A 71 10.60 -4.03 3.09
CA GLU A 71 9.90 -4.86 2.12
C GLU A 71 8.99 -4.01 1.25
N PHE A 72 8.99 -4.26 -0.05
CA PHE A 72 7.94 -3.77 -0.96
C PHE A 72 7.01 -4.93 -1.27
N ILE A 73 5.70 -4.73 -1.04
CA ILE A 73 4.71 -5.80 -1.11
C ILE A 73 3.51 -5.30 -1.91
N GLY A 74 3.08 -6.10 -2.88
CA GLY A 74 1.77 -6.02 -3.51
C GLY A 74 0.97 -7.26 -3.16
N THR A 75 -0.21 -7.07 -2.60
CA THR A 75 -1.00 -8.17 -2.04
C THR A 75 -2.50 -8.04 -2.35
N ILE A 76 -3.16 -9.17 -2.42
CA ILE A 76 -4.62 -9.31 -2.45
C ILE A 76 -5.07 -9.83 -1.10
N GLU A 77 -5.85 -9.01 -0.40
CA GLU A 77 -6.48 -9.32 0.89
C GLU A 77 -7.94 -9.68 0.65
N MET A 78 -8.36 -10.87 1.11
CA MET A 78 -9.75 -11.31 1.08
C MET A 78 -10.36 -11.13 2.47
N PHE A 79 -11.46 -10.38 2.60
CA PHE A 79 -12.00 -10.06 3.93
C PHE A 79 -12.67 -11.24 4.64
N TYR A 80 -13.13 -12.24 3.88
CA TYR A 80 -13.72 -13.47 4.41
C TYR A 80 -12.68 -14.50 4.85
N ASP A 81 -11.43 -14.39 4.38
CA ASP A 81 -10.31 -15.24 4.77
C ASP A 81 -9.10 -14.38 5.16
N ARG A 82 -9.20 -13.74 6.33
CA ARG A 82 -8.15 -12.84 6.85
C ARG A 82 -6.81 -13.54 7.09
N GLY A 83 -6.76 -14.87 7.08
CA GLY A 83 -5.55 -15.66 7.26
C GLY A 83 -4.74 -15.83 5.96
N GLN A 84 -5.36 -15.63 4.80
CA GLN A 84 -4.69 -15.76 3.50
C GLN A 84 -4.49 -14.38 2.86
N GLN A 85 -3.24 -13.93 2.89
CA GLN A 85 -2.76 -12.83 2.06
C GLN A 85 -2.04 -13.42 0.86
N TYR A 86 -2.50 -13.09 -0.35
CA TYR A 86 -1.82 -13.50 -1.56
C TYR A 86 -0.89 -12.38 -2.03
N ASN A 87 0.41 -12.53 -1.73
CA ASN A 87 1.43 -11.61 -2.21
C ASN A 87 1.80 -11.98 -3.64
N PHE A 88 1.41 -11.14 -4.61
CA PHE A 88 1.77 -11.33 -6.02
C PHE A 88 3.11 -10.68 -6.36
N VAL A 89 3.57 -9.70 -5.56
CA VAL A 89 4.93 -9.17 -5.62
C VAL A 89 5.46 -8.96 -4.20
N MET A 90 6.70 -9.38 -3.96
CA MET A 90 7.38 -9.18 -2.69
C MET A 90 8.88 -9.04 -2.93
N MET A 91 9.43 -7.89 -2.54
CA MET A 91 10.86 -7.62 -2.52
C MET A 91 11.29 -7.32 -1.09
N ALA A 92 12.49 -7.76 -0.71
CA ALA A 92 13.02 -7.57 0.63
C ALA A 92 14.48 -7.11 0.58
N GLN A 93 14.83 -6.16 1.44
CA GLN A 93 16.18 -5.65 1.63
C GLN A 93 16.50 -5.62 3.12
N GLU A 94 17.58 -6.27 3.54
CA GLU A 94 18.15 -6.06 4.89
C GLU A 94 18.85 -4.70 4.90
N ILE A 95 18.36 -3.77 5.73
CA ILE A 95 18.87 -2.40 5.80
C ILE A 95 19.75 -2.17 7.03
N ALA A 96 19.72 -3.08 8.01
CA ALA A 96 20.64 -3.11 9.12
C ALA A 96 20.78 -4.52 9.69
N SER A 97 22.01 -4.95 9.97
CA SER A 97 22.31 -6.17 10.73
C SER A 97 22.00 -6.00 12.22
N PRO A 98 22.03 -7.07 13.04
CA PRO A 98 21.78 -6.97 14.48
C PRO A 98 22.64 -5.92 15.17
N GLY A 99 22.03 -5.11 16.03
CA GLY A 99 22.68 -3.93 16.58
C GLY A 99 21.89 -3.20 17.66
N GLU A 100 22.38 -2.01 18.00
CA GLU A 100 21.78 -1.10 18.99
C GLU A 100 21.56 0.27 18.35
N ILE A 101 20.35 0.81 18.48
CA ILE A 101 19.98 2.17 18.08
C ILE A 101 19.80 3.03 19.33
N LYS A 102 20.43 4.21 19.32
CA LYS A 102 20.22 5.30 20.27
C LYS A 102 19.82 6.55 19.49
N ASN A 103 18.99 7.40 20.09
CA ASN A 103 18.45 8.60 19.45
C ASN A 103 17.74 8.27 18.12
N THR A 104 17.90 9.11 17.11
CA THR A 104 17.35 8.93 15.76
C THR A 104 18.43 8.48 14.78
N VAL A 105 18.14 7.42 14.02
CA VAL A 105 18.99 6.91 12.93
C VAL A 105 18.16 6.76 11.66
N SER A 106 18.79 6.98 10.51
CA SER A 106 18.15 6.83 9.20
C SER A 106 18.80 5.71 8.39
N PHE A 107 17.97 4.90 7.73
CA PHE A 107 18.40 3.82 6.84
C PHE A 107 17.75 3.98 5.45
N PRO A 108 18.53 4.07 4.37
CA PRO A 108 17.98 4.12 3.02
C PRO A 108 17.51 2.74 2.55
N PHE A 109 16.56 2.72 1.62
CA PHE A 109 16.12 1.52 0.90
C PHE A 109 15.80 1.86 -0.56
N GLU A 110 15.94 0.89 -1.46
CA GLU A 110 15.64 1.08 -2.88
C GLU A 110 15.18 -0.24 -3.54
N PHE A 111 14.02 -0.19 -4.19
CA PHE A 111 13.46 -1.27 -4.99
C PHE A 111 13.37 -0.84 -6.45
N LYS A 112 14.41 -1.12 -7.25
CA LYS A 112 14.53 -0.66 -8.65
C LYS A 112 13.49 -1.27 -9.59
N ASN A 113 13.21 -2.55 -9.45
CA ASN A 113 12.31 -3.29 -10.34
C ASN A 113 10.99 -3.62 -9.63
N ALA A 114 10.43 -2.64 -8.91
CA ALA A 114 9.18 -2.81 -8.17
C ALA A 114 8.00 -2.92 -9.15
N GLU A 115 7.71 -4.13 -9.65
CA GLU A 115 6.60 -4.38 -10.57
C GLU A 115 5.24 -4.07 -9.92
N LYS A 116 4.36 -3.40 -10.68
CA LYS A 116 3.03 -2.97 -10.24
C LYS A 116 1.99 -3.33 -11.31
N GLN A 117 1.85 -4.63 -11.55
CA GLN A 117 1.05 -5.21 -12.62
C GLN A 117 -0.45 -4.85 -12.55
N PHE A 118 -0.96 -4.56 -11.36
CA PHE A 118 -2.38 -4.34 -11.10
C PHE A 118 -2.64 -2.97 -10.45
N GLU A 119 -3.75 -2.34 -10.81
CA GLU A 119 -4.23 -1.13 -10.17
C GLU A 119 -4.70 -1.39 -8.73
N THR A 120 -4.42 -0.46 -7.82
CA THR A 120 -4.92 -0.50 -6.44
C THR A 120 -6.45 -0.53 -6.44
N TYR A 121 -7.03 -1.47 -5.68
CA TYR A 121 -8.47 -1.66 -5.61
C TYR A 121 -8.94 -1.84 -4.17
N ILE A 122 -9.98 -1.11 -3.78
CA ILE A 122 -10.62 -1.24 -2.45
C ILE A 122 -12.09 -1.55 -2.67
N GLY A 123 -12.42 -2.84 -2.63
CA GLY A 123 -13.78 -3.35 -2.80
C GLY A 123 -14.46 -3.73 -1.49
N ILE A 124 -15.59 -4.43 -1.63
CA ILE A 124 -16.39 -4.91 -0.49
C ILE A 124 -15.80 -6.19 0.11
N ASN A 125 -15.32 -7.10 -0.73
CA ASN A 125 -14.83 -8.43 -0.33
C ASN A 125 -13.33 -8.64 -0.52
N VAL A 126 -12.70 -7.78 -1.34
CA VAL A 126 -11.31 -7.89 -1.75
C VAL A 126 -10.66 -6.51 -1.73
N LYS A 127 -9.41 -6.46 -1.28
CA LYS A 127 -8.53 -5.29 -1.37
C LYS A 127 -7.23 -5.68 -2.05
N LEU A 128 -6.86 -4.99 -3.11
CA LEU A 128 -5.56 -5.08 -3.75
C LEU A 128 -4.78 -3.81 -3.40
N ARG A 129 -3.63 -3.94 -2.74
CA ARG A 129 -2.82 -2.79 -2.30
C ARG A 129 -1.33 -3.04 -2.45
N TYR A 130 -0.58 -1.95 -2.49
CA TYR A 130 0.88 -1.92 -2.46
C TYR A 130 1.36 -1.10 -1.28
N PHE A 131 2.42 -1.55 -0.61
CA PHE A 131 3.01 -0.82 0.50
C PHE A 131 4.49 -1.15 0.70
N VAL A 132 5.21 -0.21 1.33
CA VAL A 132 6.51 -0.48 1.93
C VAL A 132 6.30 -0.83 3.39
N ARG A 133 6.86 -1.95 3.85
CA ARG A 133 6.87 -2.37 5.25
C ARG A 133 8.29 -2.34 5.80
N ILE A 134 8.48 -1.65 6.92
CA ILE A 134 9.70 -1.75 7.73
C ILE A 134 9.42 -2.68 8.90
N THR A 135 10.26 -3.70 9.04
CA THR A 135 10.21 -4.66 10.15
C THR A 135 11.49 -4.55 10.95
N ILE A 136 11.37 -4.21 12.24
CA ILE A 136 12.46 -4.28 13.22
C ILE A 136 12.28 -5.56 14.03
N MET A 137 13.21 -6.50 13.88
CA MET A 137 13.20 -7.74 14.67
C MET A 137 13.79 -7.47 16.05
N LYS A 138 13.08 -7.80 17.12
CA LYS A 138 13.58 -7.66 18.50
C LYS A 138 13.94 -9.05 19.04
N ARG A 139 14.57 -9.11 20.22
CA ARG A 139 14.80 -10.40 20.92
C ARG A 139 13.48 -11.16 21.15
N VAL A 140 12.41 -10.41 21.45
CA VAL A 140 11.05 -10.94 21.62
C VAL A 140 10.12 -10.12 20.74
N GLY A 141 9.52 -10.76 19.74
CA GLY A 141 8.60 -10.14 18.80
C GLY A 141 9.26 -9.26 17.74
N LYS A 142 8.42 -8.52 17.02
CA LYS A 142 8.79 -7.59 15.95
C LYS A 142 7.96 -6.31 16.04
N VAL A 143 8.50 -5.22 15.52
CA VAL A 143 7.76 -3.97 15.32
C VAL A 143 7.68 -3.72 13.83
N GLU A 144 6.49 -3.42 13.33
CA GLU A 144 6.25 -3.22 11.90
C GLU A 144 5.56 -1.88 11.67
N LYS A 145 5.97 -1.20 10.60
CA LYS A 145 5.34 0.01 10.10
C LYS A 145 5.14 -0.12 8.61
N GLU A 146 3.94 0.17 8.13
CA GLU A 146 3.61 0.18 6.71
C GLU A 146 3.38 1.60 6.22
N LYS A 147 3.67 1.81 4.94
CA LYS A 147 3.30 3.01 4.19
C LYS A 147 2.73 2.60 2.84
N ASP A 148 1.47 2.96 2.61
CA ASP A 148 0.74 2.63 1.38
C ASP A 148 1.24 3.44 0.17
N LEU A 149 1.13 2.81 -1.00
CA LEU A 149 1.30 3.42 -2.31
C LEU A 149 -0.01 3.23 -3.08
N TRP A 150 -0.41 4.24 -3.85
CA TRP A 150 -1.52 4.11 -4.79
C TRP A 150 -0.98 3.80 -6.18
N VAL A 151 -1.49 2.77 -6.84
CA VAL A 151 -1.06 2.36 -8.18
C VAL A 151 -2.21 2.56 -9.14
N HIS A 152 -1.96 3.24 -10.26
CA HIS A 152 -2.85 3.22 -11.42
C HIS A 152 -2.22 2.43 -12.56
N SER A 153 -3.07 1.72 -13.31
CA SER A 153 -2.67 1.05 -14.55
C SER A 153 -3.23 1.85 -15.72
N TYR A 154 -2.35 2.40 -16.56
CA TYR A 154 -2.80 3.08 -17.78
C TYR A 154 -3.06 2.05 -18.87
N ILE A 155 -4.34 1.79 -19.15
CA ILE A 155 -4.73 1.02 -20.32
C ILE A 155 -4.97 2.00 -21.47
N ILE A 156 -4.25 1.81 -22.57
CA ILE A 156 -4.47 2.59 -23.79
C ILE A 156 -5.93 2.39 -24.23
N PRO A 157 -6.72 3.46 -24.41
CA PRO A 157 -8.10 3.35 -24.85
C PRO A 157 -8.20 2.49 -26.12
N PRO A 158 -9.16 1.58 -26.21
CA PRO A 158 -9.33 0.74 -27.39
C PRO A 158 -9.63 1.63 -28.61
N GLU A 159 -8.96 1.35 -29.74
CA GLU A 159 -9.12 2.11 -30.99
C GLU A 159 -10.55 2.06 -31.54
N ILE A 160 -11.28 1.00 -31.21
CA ILE A 160 -12.68 0.80 -31.61
C ILE A 160 -13.54 0.79 -30.35
N ASN A 161 -14.39 1.80 -30.23
CA ASN A 161 -15.40 1.89 -29.16
C ASN A 161 -16.77 2.09 -29.81
N GLY A 162 -17.41 0.96 -30.16
CA GLY A 162 -18.73 0.96 -30.82
C GLY A 162 -19.85 1.40 -29.88
N SER A 163 -20.99 1.82 -30.45
CA SER A 163 -22.20 2.05 -29.67
C SER A 163 -22.81 0.73 -29.21
N ILE A 164 -23.40 0.74 -28.02
CA ILE A 164 -24.18 -0.38 -27.48
C ILE A 164 -25.66 -0.03 -27.64
N LYS A 165 -26.42 -0.91 -28.28
CA LYS A 165 -27.88 -0.87 -28.30
C LYS A 165 -28.43 -1.98 -27.42
N MET A 166 -29.36 -1.62 -26.54
CA MET A 166 -30.07 -2.54 -25.66
C MET A 166 -31.56 -2.31 -25.80
N GLU A 167 -32.33 -3.39 -25.98
CA GLU A 167 -33.78 -3.32 -26.07
C GLU A 167 -34.44 -4.10 -24.94
N VAL A 168 -35.52 -3.52 -24.39
CA VAL A 168 -36.40 -4.16 -23.42
C VAL A 168 -37.82 -3.92 -23.87
N GLY A 169 -38.62 -4.99 -23.90
CA GLY A 169 -40.01 -4.88 -24.30
C GLY A 169 -40.84 -6.09 -23.92
N ILE A 170 -42.15 -5.89 -23.99
CA ILE A 170 -43.18 -6.92 -23.96
C ILE A 170 -43.85 -6.87 -25.33
N GLU A 171 -43.87 -8.00 -26.02
CA GLU A 171 -44.47 -8.15 -27.35
C GLU A 171 -45.87 -7.54 -27.39
N ASP A 172 -46.13 -6.75 -28.42
CA ASP A 172 -47.40 -6.04 -28.67
C ASP A 172 -47.89 -5.09 -27.55
N CYS A 173 -47.05 -4.79 -26.56
CA CYS A 173 -47.42 -3.93 -25.44
C CYS A 173 -46.49 -2.72 -25.29
N LEU A 174 -45.17 -2.96 -25.23
CA LEU A 174 -44.19 -1.92 -24.91
C LEU A 174 -42.83 -2.31 -25.47
N HIS A 175 -42.14 -1.39 -26.11
CA HIS A 175 -40.76 -1.59 -26.57
C HIS A 175 -39.96 -0.31 -26.31
N ILE A 176 -38.82 -0.46 -25.63
CA ILE A 176 -37.90 0.63 -25.28
C ILE A 176 -36.49 0.23 -25.73
N GLU A 177 -35.81 1.14 -26.45
CA GLU A 177 -34.41 1.01 -26.87
C GLU A 177 -33.54 2.01 -26.08
N PHE A 178 -32.38 1.55 -25.63
CA PHE A 178 -31.30 2.35 -25.08
C PHE A 178 -30.10 2.28 -26.02
N GLU A 179 -29.58 3.44 -26.41
CA GLU A 179 -28.35 3.55 -27.18
C GLU A 179 -27.29 4.30 -26.36
N TYR A 180 -26.14 3.66 -26.17
CA TYR A 180 -24.96 4.23 -25.52
C TYR A 180 -23.86 4.43 -26.54
N ASN A 181 -23.24 5.61 -26.54
CA ASN A 181 -22.21 5.98 -27.52
C ASN A 181 -20.91 5.19 -27.39
N LYS A 182 -20.67 4.54 -26.25
CA LYS A 182 -19.43 3.82 -25.94
C LYS A 182 -19.72 2.51 -25.21
N SER A 183 -19.01 1.48 -25.62
CA SER A 183 -19.02 0.14 -25.01
C SER A 183 -18.03 -0.05 -23.86
N LYS A 184 -17.00 0.81 -23.81
CA LYS A 184 -15.92 0.81 -22.83
C LYS A 184 -15.64 2.23 -22.35
#